data_AF-A0A1J3CMR0-F1
#
_entry.id   AF-A0A1J3CMR0-F1
#
_cell.length_a   1.000
_cell.length_b   1.000
_cell.length_c   1.000
_cell.angle_alpha   90.00
_cell.angle_beta   90.00
_cell.angle_gamma   90.00
#
_symmetry.space_group_name_H-M   'P 1'
#
loop_
_entity.id
_entity.type
_entity.pdbx_description
1 polymer ?
#
loop_
_entity_poly.entity_id
_entity_poly.type
_entity_poly.pdbx_seq_one_letter_code
_entity_poly.pdbx_strand_id
1 'polypeptide(L)' 'MNLKDGNQSGEVARTLVEFLEVAITMVVFLKGFYPSAAFERRRYMNVVVQRARHPELRDYIHSAASGLLPFIEKVS' A
#
# COMPACT_ATOMS: atom_id res chain seq x y z
N MET A 1 -24.43 12.54 -19.85
CA MET A 1 -23.09 12.99 -19.42
C MET A 1 -22.89 12.52 -17.98
N ASN A 2 -22.29 11.35 -17.80
CA ASN A 2 -22.02 10.75 -16.48
C ASN A 2 -20.66 11.25 -15.99
N LEU A 3 -20.66 12.22 -15.07
CA LEU A 3 -19.44 12.79 -14.48
C LEU A 3 -19.09 12.15 -13.12
N LYS A 4 -19.80 11.09 -12.71
CA LYS A 4 -19.67 10.48 -11.37
C LYS A 4 -18.78 9.24 -11.32
N ASP A 5 -18.59 8.54 -12.44
CA ASP A 5 -17.88 7.25 -12.44
C ASP A 5 -16.35 7.42 -12.36
N GLY A 6 -15.79 8.46 -12.99
CA GLY A 6 -14.34 8.69 -13.01
C GLY A 6 -13.69 9.02 -11.67
N ASN A 7 -14.46 9.54 -10.70
CA ASN A 7 -13.93 9.89 -9.38
C ASN A 7 -13.97 8.70 -8.39
N GLN A 8 -14.93 7.79 -8.55
CA GLN A 8 -15.09 6.63 -7.67
C GLN A 8 -14.09 5.53 -7.97
N SER A 9 -13.85 5.22 -9.26
CA SER A 9 -12.87 4.19 -9.65
C SER A 9 -11.45 4.57 -9.24
N GLY A 10 -11.07 5.86 -9.36
CA GLY A 10 -9.77 6.36 -8.91
C GLY A 10 -9.61 6.31 -7.38
N GLU A 11 -10.68 6.56 -6.62
CA GLU A 11 -10.66 6.44 -5.16
C GLU A 11 -10.52 4.98 -4.70
N VAL A 12 -11.24 4.06 -5.35
CA VAL A 12 -11.10 2.61 -5.11
C VAL A 12 -9.69 2.13 -5.48
N ALA A 13 -9.15 2.55 -6.62
CA ALA A 13 -7.80 2.18 -7.05
C ALA A 13 -6.73 2.63 -6.05
N ARG A 14 -6.82 3.88 -5.56
CA ARG A 14 -5.92 4.39 -4.51
C ARG A 14 -6.04 3.61 -3.21
N THR A 15 -7.27 3.31 -2.79
CA THR A 15 -7.54 2.51 -1.58
C THR A 15 -6.93 1.11 -1.70
N LEU A 16 -7.03 0.48 -2.88
CA LEU A 16 -6.41 -0.82 -3.16
C LEU A 16 -4.88 -0.76 -3.14
N VAL A 17 -4.28 0.29 -3.70
CA VAL A 17 -2.82 0.50 -3.65
C VAL A 17 -2.35 0.66 -2.20
N GLU A 18 -3.02 1.47 -1.39
CA GLU A 18 -2.70 1.63 0.03
C GLU A 18 -2.83 0.30 0.80
N PHE A 19 -3.87 -0.47 0.51
CA PHE A 19 -4.05 -1.81 1.09
C PHE A 19 -2.90 -2.74 0.72
N LEU A 20 -2.49 -2.75 -0.55
CA LEU A 20 -1.37 -3.56 -1.04
C LEU A 20 -0.05 -3.17 -0.36
N GLU A 21 0.23 -1.89 -0.17
CA GLU A 21 1.44 -1.44 0.57
C GLU A 21 1.48 -2.01 1.98
N VAL A 22 0.36 -1.95 2.71
CA VAL A 22 0.24 -2.50 4.06
C VAL A 22 0.41 -4.02 4.04
N ALA A 23 -0.24 -4.71 3.10
CA ALA A 23 -0.17 -6.16 2.98
C ALA A 23 1.25 -6.66 2.69
N ILE A 24 1.95 -6.02 1.75
CA ILE A 24 3.34 -6.33 1.42
C ILE A 24 4.23 -6.12 2.65
N THR A 25 4.08 -4.99 3.34
CA THR A 25 4.86 -4.70 4.55
C THR A 25 4.61 -5.74 5.65
N MET A 26 3.37 -6.19 5.84
CA MET A 26 3.03 -7.26 6.79
C MET A 26 3.70 -8.59 6.41
N VAL A 27 3.70 -8.97 5.13
CA VAL A 27 4.37 -10.20 4.68
C VAL A 27 5.88 -10.13 4.92
N VAL A 28 6.53 -9.02 4.57
CA VAL A 28 7.98 -8.82 4.78
C VAL A 28 8.33 -8.89 6.27
N PHE A 29 7.53 -8.25 7.13
CA PHE A 29 7.70 -8.30 8.58
C PHE A 29 7.52 -9.71 9.15
N LEU A 30 6.43 -10.40 8.79
CA LEU A 30 6.12 -11.75 9.30
C LEU A 30 7.13 -12.79 8.85
N LYS A 31 7.70 -12.63 7.65
CA LYS A 31 8.76 -13.51 7.12
C LYS A 31 10.14 -13.20 7.71
N GLY A 32 10.31 -12.07 8.38
CA GLY A 32 11.57 -11.71 9.03
C GLY A 32 12.69 -11.34 8.04
N PHE A 33 12.35 -10.90 6.83
CA PHE A 33 13.36 -10.45 5.85
C PHE A 33 14.14 -9.21 6.31
N TYR A 34 13.53 -8.40 7.19
CA TYR A 34 14.15 -7.24 7.81
C TYR A 34 14.02 -7.31 9.33
N PRO A 35 14.98 -6.77 10.10
CA PRO A 35 14.90 -6.71 11.54
C PRO A 35 13.68 -5.89 11.98
N SER A 36 13.09 -6.23 13.12
CA SER A 36 11.88 -5.54 13.63
C SER A 36 12.08 -4.03 13.80
N ALA A 37 13.31 -3.57 14.03
CA ALA A 37 13.68 -2.15 14.12
C ALA A 37 13.53 -1.38 12.78
N ALA A 38 13.46 -2.09 11.66
CA ALA A 38 13.17 -1.51 10.35
C ALA A 38 11.68 -1.14 10.18
N PHE A 39 10.85 -1.45 11.17
CA PHE A 39 9.42 -1.20 11.14
C PHE A 39 8.97 -0.35 12.35
N GLU A 40 7.92 0.44 12.13
CA GLU A 40 7.21 1.14 13.19
C GLU A 40 5.77 0.62 13.28
N ARG A 41 5.28 0.47 14.50
CA ARG A 41 3.89 0.07 14.77
C ARG A 41 3.00 1.31 14.62
N ARG A 42 2.11 1.32 13.63
CA ARG A 42 1.17 2.41 13.38
C ARG A 42 -0.26 1.89 13.33
N ARG A 43 -1.25 2.72 13.68
CA ARG A 43 -2.66 2.36 13.53
C ARG A 43 -3.19 2.90 12.20
N TYR A 44 -3.67 2.01 11.33
CA TYR A 44 -4.32 2.35 10.07
C TYR A 44 -5.70 1.70 10.04
N MET A 45 -6.75 2.47 9.75
CA MET A 45 -8.15 1.99 9.72
C MET A 45 -8.53 1.13 10.95
N ASN A 46 -8.19 1.60 12.15
CA ASN A 46 -8.36 0.90 13.44
C ASN A 46 -7.53 -0.37 13.65
N VAL A 47 -6.80 -0.85 12.64
CA VAL A 47 -5.90 -2.01 12.72
C VAL A 47 -4.48 -1.56 13.02
N VAL A 48 -3.77 -2.33 13.84
CA VAL A 48 -2.34 -2.15 14.04
C VAL A 48 -1.60 -2.72 12.84
N VAL A 49 -0.90 -1.86 12.11
CA VAL A 49 -0.05 -2.22 10.98
C VAL A 49 1.42 -1.98 11.32
N GLN A 50 2.30 -2.73 10.66
CA GLN A 50 3.72 -2.44 10.65
C GLN A 50 4.03 -1.61 9.41
N ARG A 51 4.70 -0.47 9.58
CA ARG A 51 5.13 0.40 8.48
C ARG A 51 6.64 0.35 8.35
N ALA A 52 7.15 0.26 7.13
CA ALA A 52 8.59 0.33 6.89
C ALA A 52 9.15 1.71 7.28
N ARG A 53 10.09 1.72 8.22
CA ARG A 53 10.89 2.90 8.61
C ARG A 53 12.17 3.00 7.78
N HIS A 54 12.70 1.86 7.34
CA HIS A 54 13.89 1.83 6.49
C HIS A 54 13.58 2.48 5.12
N PRO A 55 14.31 3.54 4.72
CA PRO A 55 13.95 4.36 3.56
C PRO A 55 13.90 3.54 2.27
N GLU A 56 14.92 2.70 2.03
CA GLU A 56 14.97 1.86 0.82
C GLU A 56 13.80 0.86 0.75
N LEU A 57 13.42 0.26 1.89
CA LEU A 57 12.32 -0.71 1.94
C LEU A 57 10.99 0.00 1.70
N ARG A 58 10.81 1.16 2.32
CA ARG A 58 9.61 1.99 2.16
C ARG A 58 9.46 2.43 0.72
N ASP A 59 10.53 2.95 0.12
CA ASP A 59 10.50 3.49 -1.24
C ASP A 59 10.33 2.37 -2.28
N TYR A 60 10.89 1.18 -2.03
CA TYR A 60 10.64 0.00 -2.86
C TYR A 60 9.18 -0.44 -2.81
N ILE A 61 8.59 -0.61 -1.61
CA ILE A 61 7.19 -1.01 -1.45
C ILE A 61 6.26 0.03 -2.08
N HIS A 62 6.52 1.31 -1.84
CA HIS A 62 5.73 2.40 -2.42
C HIS A 62 5.80 2.42 -3.95
N SER A 63 7.01 2.27 -4.51
CA SER A 63 7.20 2.25 -5.96
C SER A 63 6.56 1.02 -6.60
N ALA A 64 6.68 -0.15 -5.96
CA ALA A 64 6.07 -1.39 -6.44
C ALA A 64 4.54 -1.30 -6.43
N ALA A 65 3.95 -0.81 -5.34
CA ALA A 65 2.49 -0.67 -5.21
C ALA A 65 1.93 0.42 -6.14
N SER A 66 2.57 1.60 -6.19
CA SER A 66 2.16 2.68 -7.09
C SER A 66 2.31 2.32 -8.56
N GLY A 67 3.30 1.49 -8.91
CA GLY A 67 3.45 0.93 -10.25
C GLY A 67 2.25 0.07 -10.70
N LEU A 68 1.45 -0.44 -9.75
CA LEU A 68 0.23 -1.20 -10.04
C LEU A 68 -1.00 -0.30 -10.28
N LEU A 69 -0.97 0.96 -9.83
CA LEU A 69 -2.09 1.91 -9.98
C LEU A 69 -2.63 2.00 -11.43
N PRO A 70 -1.81 2.20 -12.48
CA PRO A 70 -2.32 2.30 -13.85
C PRO A 70 -2.93 1.00 -14.39
N PHE A 71 -2.60 -0.16 -13.78
CA PHE A 71 -3.22 -1.44 -14.13
C PHE A 71 -4.56 -1.61 -13.43
N ILE A 72 -4.68 -1.16 -12.19
CA ILE A 72 -5.92 -1.22 -11.41
C ILE A 72 -6.96 -0.25 -12.00
N GLU A 73 -6.55 0.96 -12.36
CA GLU A 73 -7.43 1.96 -13.00
C GLU A 73 -7.92 1.53 -14.38
N LYS A 74 -7.14 0.74 -15.13
CA LYS A 74 -7.52 0.23 -16.46
C LYS A 74 -8.54 -0.91 -16.43
N VAL A 75 -8.71 -1.59 -15.29
CA VAL A 75 -9.62 -2.73 -15.15
C VAL A 75 -11.02 -2.29 -14.74
N SER A 76 -11.18 -1.06 -14.23
CA SER A 76 -12.47 -0.46 -13.85
C SER A 76 -13.10 0.32 -15.00
#